data_AF-A0A9Q1HLK6-F1
#
_entry.id   AF-A0A9Q1HLK6-F1
#
_cell.length_a   1.000
_cell.length_b   1.000
_cell.length_c   1.000
_cell.angle_alpha   90.00
_cell.angle_beta   90.00
_cell.angle_gamma   90.00
#
_symmetry.space_group_name_H-M   'P 1'
#
loop_
_entity.id
_entity.type
_entity.pdbx_description
1 polymer ?
#
loop_
_entity_poly.entity_id
_entity_poly.type
_entity_poly.pdbx_seq_one_letter_code
_entity_poly.pdbx_strand_id
1 'polypeptide(L)'
;MKSRDKCGDCGAVVNKDDKGIQCELCELWFHASCQNILESQYQALVEDSKNDSPVLHWFCCYCNRSAVKILNGLMRMQQQIHDLQQEVQASGSRLNDIEAGKFTDNMSSAVGEIASKKVMESSQAVRRDVLDMEKRRMNAVIFGLSESGSGDPELERAMMLKLSQSC
;
A
#
# COMPACT_ATOMS: atom_id res chain seq x y z
N MET A 1 -10.40 27.25 -34.08
CA MET A 1 -11.49 27.49 -35.04
C MET A 1 -12.78 26.98 -34.40
N LYS A 2 -13.71 27.87 -34.02
CA LYS A 2 -15.01 27.43 -33.48
C LYS A 2 -15.80 26.78 -34.62
N SER A 3 -15.96 25.47 -34.56
CA SER A 3 -16.81 24.72 -35.49
C SER A 3 -18.21 25.31 -35.39
N ARG A 4 -18.83 25.60 -36.54
CA ARG A 4 -20.26 25.92 -36.62
C ARG A 4 -21.03 24.82 -35.90
N ASP A 5 -22.08 25.18 -35.18
CA ASP A 5 -22.90 24.29 -34.36
C ASP A 5 -23.59 23.25 -35.25
N LYS A 6 -22.87 22.19 -35.65
CA LYS A 6 -23.39 21.09 -36.43
C LYS A 6 -24.12 20.12 -35.51
N CYS A 7 -25.24 19.61 -35.98
CA CYS A 7 -25.97 18.54 -35.33
C CYS A 7 -25.07 17.31 -35.21
N GLY A 8 -24.91 16.80 -33.99
CA GLY A 8 -24.12 15.59 -33.73
C GLY A 8 -24.70 14.31 -34.31
N ASP A 9 -25.91 14.35 -34.88
CA ASP A 9 -26.61 13.19 -35.44
C ASP A 9 -26.66 13.23 -36.98
N CYS A 10 -27.24 14.30 -37.56
CA CYS A 10 -27.35 14.44 -39.01
C CYS A 10 -26.19 15.19 -39.67
N GLY A 11 -25.31 15.82 -38.89
CA GLY A 11 -24.15 16.59 -39.39
C GLY A 11 -24.49 17.94 -40.05
N ALA A 12 -25.77 18.26 -40.21
CA ALA A 12 -26.24 19.55 -40.73
C ALA A 12 -26.05 20.67 -39.70
N VAL A 13 -26.06 21.93 -40.14
CA VAL A 13 -25.93 23.08 -39.23
C VAL A 13 -27.22 23.26 -38.44
N VAL A 14 -27.11 23.49 -37.12
CA VAL A 14 -28.20 23.92 -36.24
C VAL A 14 -28.20 25.44 -36.22
N ASN A 15 -29.21 26.04 -36.84
CA ASN A 15 -29.38 27.49 -36.88
C ASN A 15 -30.10 28.00 -35.63
N LYS A 16 -30.10 29.31 -35.41
CA LYS A 16 -30.82 29.94 -34.28
C LYS A 16 -32.33 29.78 -34.37
N ASP A 17 -32.86 29.66 -35.59
CA ASP A 17 -34.29 29.46 -35.84
C ASP A 17 -34.69 27.99 -35.74
N ASP A 18 -33.71 27.07 -35.72
CA ASP A 18 -33.96 25.66 -35.52
C ASP A 18 -34.23 25.38 -34.04
N LYS A 19 -35.07 24.37 -33.77
CA LYS A 19 -35.21 23.81 -32.42
C LYS A 19 -33.97 22.98 -32.09
N GLY A 20 -32.91 23.68 -31.72
CA GLY A 20 -31.65 23.13 -31.27
C GLY A 20 -31.66 22.88 -29.77
N ILE A 21 -31.03 21.80 -29.35
CA ILE A 21 -30.70 21.52 -27.95
C ILE A 21 -29.25 21.04 -27.84
N GLN A 22 -28.54 21.51 -26.82
CA GLN A 22 -27.16 21.12 -26.56
C GLN A 22 -27.11 20.01 -25.51
N CYS A 23 -26.33 18.96 -25.76
CA CYS A 23 -26.11 17.90 -24.78
C CYS A 23 -25.16 18.38 -23.69
N GLU A 24 -25.55 18.24 -22.42
CA GLU A 24 -24.72 18.69 -21.30
C GLU A 24 -23.46 17.83 -21.06
N LEU A 25 -23.41 16.62 -21.62
CA LEU A 25 -22.27 15.72 -21.43
C LEU A 25 -21.21 15.83 -22.52
N CYS A 26 -21.62 15.92 -23.79
CA CYS A 26 -20.68 16.01 -24.92
C CYS A 26 -20.61 17.40 -25.56
N GLU A 27 -21.41 18.35 -25.08
CA GLU A 27 -21.47 19.75 -25.52
C GLU A 27 -21.80 19.95 -27.00
N LEU A 28 -22.26 18.90 -27.70
CA LEU A 28 -22.70 18.98 -29.09
C LEU A 28 -24.16 19.43 -29.19
N TRP A 29 -24.46 20.20 -30.23
CA TRP A 29 -25.82 20.59 -30.58
C TRP A 29 -26.53 19.49 -31.36
N PHE A 30 -27.85 19.42 -31.19
CA PHE A 30 -28.72 18.50 -31.91
C PHE A 30 -30.02 19.19 -32.30
N HIS A 31 -30.55 18.88 -33.49
CA HIS A 31 -31.94 19.19 -33.79
C HIS A 31 -32.85 18.32 -32.91
N ALA A 32 -33.88 18.91 -32.33
CA ALA A 32 -34.88 18.21 -31.52
C ALA A 32 -35.49 17.01 -32.29
N SER A 33 -35.74 17.18 -33.59
CA SER A 33 -36.25 16.13 -34.48
C SER A 33 -35.27 14.98 -34.68
N CYS A 34 -33.97 15.25 -34.83
CA CYS A 34 -32.95 14.20 -34.96
C CYS A 34 -32.85 13.33 -33.70
N GLN A 35 -33.19 13.88 -32.53
CA GLN A 35 -33.21 13.15 -31.26
C GLN A 35 -34.60 12.66 -30.86
N ASN A 36 -35.59 12.77 -31.76
CA ASN A 36 -36.99 12.38 -31.53
C ASN A 36 -37.62 13.04 -30.29
N ILE A 37 -37.25 14.29 -30.00
CA ILE A 37 -37.82 15.07 -28.89
C ILE A 37 -39.15 15.66 -29.36
N LEU A 38 -40.22 15.37 -28.62
CA LEU A 38 -41.54 15.93 -28.90
C LEU A 38 -41.57 17.43 -28.58
N GLU A 39 -42.43 18.16 -29.29
CA GLU A 39 -42.57 19.61 -29.10
C GLU A 39 -42.85 19.99 -27.64
N SER A 40 -43.75 19.25 -26.98
CA SER A 40 -44.09 19.48 -25.58
C SER A 40 -42.92 19.25 -24.63
N GLN A 41 -42.05 18.27 -24.92
CA GLN A 41 -40.85 17.99 -24.13
C GLN A 41 -39.80 19.08 -24.34
N TYR A 42 -39.63 19.54 -25.58
CA TYR A 42 -38.74 20.65 -25.90
C TYR A 42 -39.18 21.93 -25.20
N GLN A 43 -40.47 22.25 -25.22
CA GLN A 43 -41.02 23.41 -24.52
C GLN A 43 -40.78 23.34 -23.01
N ALA A 44 -41.00 22.19 -22.38
CA ALA A 44 -40.72 22.01 -20.96
C ALA A 44 -39.23 22.26 -20.62
N LEU A 45 -38.30 21.79 -21.46
CA LEU A 45 -36.86 22.04 -21.29
C LEU A 45 -36.52 23.52 -21.46
N VAL A 46 -37.10 24.20 -22.46
CA VAL A 46 -36.89 25.63 -22.69
C VAL A 46 -37.48 26.46 -21.55
N GLU A 47 -38.66 26.12 -21.05
CA GLU A 47 -39.28 26.80 -19.92
C GLU A 47 -38.45 26.65 -18.65
N ASP A 48 -37.99 25.43 -18.36
CA ASP A 48 -37.15 25.17 -17.19
C ASP A 48 -35.78 25.89 -17.28
N SER A 49 -35.20 25.99 -18.48
CA SER A 49 -33.95 26.72 -18.71
C SER A 49 -34.00 28.23 -18.42
N LYS A 50 -35.21 28.81 -18.31
CA LYS A 50 -35.40 30.22 -17.95
C LYS A 50 -35.37 30.45 -16.43
N ASN A 51 -35.45 29.39 -15.63
CA ASN A 51 -35.34 29.49 -14.19
C ASN A 51 -33.88 29.74 -13.78
N ASP A 52 -33.67 30.42 -12.65
CA ASP A 52 -32.32 30.64 -12.09
C ASP A 52 -31.61 29.33 -11.72
N SER A 53 -32.38 28.27 -11.50
CA SER A 53 -31.92 26.93 -11.17
C SER A 53 -32.70 25.89 -11.98
N PRO A 54 -32.30 25.63 -13.25
CA PRO A 54 -32.92 24.59 -14.05
C PRO A 54 -32.75 23.22 -13.38
N VAL A 55 -33.82 22.43 -13.38
CA VAL A 55 -33.90 21.09 -12.76
C VAL A 55 -33.78 20.00 -13.81
N LEU A 56 -34.19 20.28 -15.05
CA LEU A 56 -34.19 19.34 -16.14
C LEU A 56 -32.85 19.38 -16.86
N HIS A 57 -32.17 18.24 -16.83
CA HIS A 57 -30.95 18.01 -17.61
C HIS A 57 -31.26 17.23 -18.88
N TRP A 58 -30.61 17.59 -19.97
CA TRP A 58 -30.75 16.84 -21.23
C TRP A 58 -29.43 16.25 -21.73
N PHE A 59 -29.50 14.96 -22.06
CA PHE A 59 -28.41 14.21 -22.67
C PHE A 59 -28.88 13.60 -23.99
N CYS A 60 -28.04 13.66 -25.03
CA CYS A 60 -28.33 12.99 -26.29
C CYS A 60 -28.45 11.47 -26.10
N CYS A 61 -29.07 10.78 -27.06
CA CYS A 61 -29.33 9.34 -26.98
C CYS A 61 -28.06 8.50 -26.73
N TYR A 62 -26.91 8.96 -27.24
CA TYR A 62 -25.60 8.35 -27.05
C TYR A 62 -25.06 8.54 -25.63
N CYS A 63 -25.21 9.75 -25.08
CA CYS A 63 -24.70 10.13 -23.76
C CYS A 63 -25.59 9.63 -22.62
N ASN A 64 -26.92 9.63 -22.81
CA ASN A 64 -27.88 9.28 -21.76
C ASN A 64 -27.60 7.89 -21.16
N ARG A 65 -27.24 6.92 -22.00
CA ARG A 65 -26.88 5.55 -21.56
C ARG A 65 -25.63 5.51 -20.66
N SER A 66 -24.69 6.42 -20.89
CA SER A 66 -23.42 6.49 -20.17
C SER A 66 -23.48 7.42 -18.97
N ALA A 67 -24.27 8.49 -19.03
CA ALA A 67 -24.44 9.48 -17.97
C ALA A 67 -24.81 8.82 -16.63
N VAL A 68 -25.81 7.93 -16.64
CA VAL A 68 -26.23 7.18 -15.44
C VAL A 68 -25.10 6.32 -14.87
N LYS A 69 -24.31 5.67 -15.73
CA LYS A 69 -23.18 4.84 -15.28
C LYS A 69 -22.06 5.67 -14.69
N ILE A 70 -21.77 6.83 -15.27
CA ILE A 70 -20.76 7.77 -14.79
C ILE A 70 -21.18 8.32 -13.42
N LEU A 71 -22.42 8.78 -13.28
CA LEU A 71 -22.96 9.26 -12.00
C LEU A 71 -22.86 8.21 -10.89
N ASN A 72 -23.28 6.98 -11.17
CA ASN A 72 -23.14 5.87 -10.20
C ASN A 72 -21.68 5.49 -9.93
N GLY A 73 -20.79 5.67 -10.91
CA GLY A 73 -19.35 5.50 -10.73
C GLY A 73 -18.76 6.56 -9.80
N LEU A 74 -19.12 7.82 -10.00
CA LEU A 74 -18.69 8.95 -9.17
C LEU A 74 -19.18 8.80 -7.73
N MET A 75 -20.43 8.41 -7.51
CA MET A 75 -20.94 8.16 -6.14
C MET A 75 -20.17 7.05 -5.43
N ARG A 76 -19.86 5.96 -6.13
CA ARG A 76 -19.05 4.87 -5.56
C ARG A 76 -17.61 5.31 -5.26
N MET A 77 -17.00 6.08 -6.16
CA MET A 77 -15.66 6.62 -5.95
C MET A 77 -15.62 7.60 -4.79
N GLN A 78 -16.63 8.46 -4.64
CA GLN A 78 -16.77 9.37 -3.51
C GLN A 78 -16.86 8.61 -2.18
N GLN A 79 -17.60 7.49 -2.15
CA GLN A 79 -17.64 6.62 -0.98
C GLN A 79 -16.26 6.01 -0.68
N GLN A 80 -15.56 5.49 -1.69
CA GLN A 80 -14.22 4.93 -1.50
C GLN A 80 -13.20 5.96 -0.99
N ILE A 81 -13.27 7.20 -1.47
CA ILE A 81 -12.42 8.30 -0.98
C ILE A 81 -12.71 8.56 0.51
N HIS A 82 -13.98 8.61 0.88
CA HIS A 82 -14.39 8.83 2.27
C HIS A 82 -13.91 7.69 3.19
N ASP A 83 -14.05 6.44 2.75
CA ASP A 83 -13.61 5.27 3.53
C ASP A 83 -12.09 5.26 3.69
N LEU A 84 -11.33 5.58 2.63
CA LEU A 84 -9.88 5.71 2.69
C LEU A 84 -9.45 6.86 3.61
N GLN A 85 -10.15 8.00 3.59
CA GLN A 85 -9.87 9.11 4.50
C GLN A 85 -10.04 8.69 5.96
N GLN A 86 -11.06 7.89 6.28
CA GLN A 86 -11.22 7.34 7.63
C GLN A 86 -10.09 6.38 8.00
N GLU A 87 -9.69 5.50 7.09
CA GLU A 87 -8.59 4.55 7.35
C GLU A 87 -7.25 5.28 7.56
N VAL A 88 -6.98 6.32 6.78
CA VAL A 88 -5.80 7.18 6.95
C VAL A 88 -5.85 7.90 8.29
N GLN A 89 -7.00 8.45 8.69
CA GLN A 89 -7.16 9.08 10.01
C GLN A 89 -6.95 8.09 11.15
N ALA A 90 -7.54 6.89 11.07
CA ALA A 90 -7.37 5.83 12.07
C ALA A 90 -5.92 5.34 12.14
N SER A 91 -5.23 5.26 11.01
CA SER A 91 -3.81 4.92 10.99
C SER A 91 -2.95 6.04 11.59
N GLY A 92 -3.28 7.30 11.29
CA GLY A 92 -2.62 8.47 11.88
C GLY A 92 -2.79 8.53 13.40
N SER A 93 -3.98 8.24 13.93
CA SER A 93 -4.18 8.19 15.38
C SER A 93 -3.36 7.08 16.03
N ARG A 94 -3.27 5.90 15.40
CA ARG A 94 -2.43 4.80 15.90
C ARG A 94 -0.94 5.16 15.91
N LEU A 95 -0.46 5.90 14.90
CA LEU A 95 0.91 6.40 14.88
C LEU A 95 1.15 7.42 15.99
N ASN A 96 0.23 8.36 16.22
CA ASN A 96 0.33 9.32 17.32
C ASN A 96 0.34 8.63 18.70
N ASP A 97 -0.47 7.59 18.89
CA ASP A 97 -0.46 6.81 20.13
C ASP A 97 0.89 6.11 20.35
N ILE A 98 1.52 5.61 19.27
CA ILE A 98 2.88 5.03 19.31
C ILE A 98 3.91 6.12 19.65
N GLU A 99 3.87 7.28 19.01
CA GLU A 99 4.78 8.40 19.30
C GLU A 99 4.63 8.90 20.75
N ALA A 100 3.41 8.89 21.28
CA ALA A 100 3.10 9.22 22.67
C ALA A 100 3.49 8.11 23.67
N GLY A 101 4.04 6.98 23.20
CA GLY A 101 4.46 5.86 24.05
C GLY A 101 3.30 5.04 24.62
N LYS A 102 2.08 5.20 24.10
CA LYS A 102 0.93 4.33 24.43
C LYS A 102 1.04 3.04 23.64
N PHE A 103 1.95 2.19 24.06
CA PHE A 103 2.01 0.83 23.55
C PHE A 103 0.82 0.03 24.04
N THR A 104 0.23 -0.78 23.15
CA THR A 104 -0.78 -1.75 23.56
C THR A 104 -0.19 -2.70 24.61
N ASP A 105 -1.01 -3.17 25.55
CA ASP A 105 -0.57 -4.10 26.60
C ASP A 105 0.15 -5.32 26.02
N ASN A 106 -0.32 -5.82 24.88
CA ASN A 106 0.32 -6.93 24.16
C ASN A 106 1.76 -6.61 23.72
N MET A 107 2.04 -5.37 23.26
CA MET A 107 3.39 -4.96 22.89
C MET A 107 4.29 -4.80 24.13
N SER A 108 3.76 -4.21 25.19
CA SER A 108 4.48 -4.06 26.47
C SER A 108 4.83 -5.42 27.08
N SER A 109 3.88 -6.37 27.06
CA SER A 109 4.10 -7.75 27.51
C SER A 109 5.14 -8.48 26.66
N ALA A 110 5.07 -8.37 25.33
CA ALA A 110 6.05 -9.01 24.44
C ALA A 110 7.48 -8.49 24.67
N VAL A 111 7.65 -7.18 24.88
CA VAL A 111 8.95 -6.60 25.22
C VAL A 111 9.41 -7.08 26.60
N GLY A 112 8.51 -7.16 27.57
CA GLY A 112 8.78 -7.69 28.90
C GLY A 112 9.24 -9.14 28.89
N GLU A 113 8.62 -10.00 28.08
CA GLU A 113 9.02 -11.40 27.91
C GLU A 113 10.42 -11.53 27.29
N ILE A 114 10.72 -10.74 26.25
CA ILE A 114 12.05 -10.73 25.61
C ILE A 114 13.12 -10.28 26.60
N ALA A 115 12.84 -9.22 27.38
CA ALA A 115 13.75 -8.72 28.40
C ALA A 115 13.99 -9.78 29.49
N SER A 116 12.93 -10.42 29.98
CA SER A 116 12.98 -11.46 31.01
C SER A 116 13.79 -12.68 30.55
N LYS A 117 13.61 -13.11 29.29
CA LYS A 117 14.33 -14.24 28.70
C LYS A 117 15.83 -13.96 28.59
N LYS A 118 16.22 -12.78 28.11
CA LYS A 118 17.64 -12.37 28.03
C LYS A 118 18.32 -12.32 29.40
N VAL A 119 17.61 -11.84 30.43
CA VAL A 119 18.13 -11.79 31.80
C VAL A 119 18.34 -13.20 32.37
N MET A 120 17.42 -14.13 32.13
CA MET A 120 17.59 -15.54 32.54
C MET A 120 18.76 -16.22 31.82
N GLU A 121 18.90 -16.03 30.51
CA GLU A 121 20.00 -16.61 29.73
C GLU A 121 21.36 -16.08 30.18
N SER A 122 21.47 -14.76 30.40
CA SER A 122 22.69 -14.13 30.91
C SER A 122 23.03 -14.61 32.33
N SER A 123 22.04 -14.72 33.22
CA SER A 123 22.24 -15.21 34.59
C SER A 123 22.69 -16.68 34.62
N GLN A 124 22.17 -17.51 33.71
CA GLN A 124 22.60 -18.90 33.58
C GLN A 124 24.03 -19.02 33.05
N ALA A 125 24.43 -18.17 32.10
CA ALA A 125 25.80 -18.17 31.57
C ALA A 125 26.80 -17.82 32.68
N VAL A 126 26.57 -16.72 33.42
CA VAL A 126 27.42 -16.31 34.55
C VAL A 126 27.53 -17.41 35.59
N ARG A 127 26.42 -18.07 35.94
CA ARG A 127 26.43 -19.17 36.91
C ARG A 127 27.24 -20.38 36.43
N ARG A 128 27.22 -20.66 35.13
CA ARG A 128 27.98 -21.75 34.53
C ARG A 128 29.48 -21.46 34.58
N ASP A 129 29.87 -20.23 34.30
CA ASP A 129 31.27 -19.80 34.32
C ASP A 129 31.85 -19.84 35.74
N VAL A 130 31.09 -19.40 36.75
CA VAL A 130 31.51 -19.47 38.16
C VAL A 130 31.77 -20.91 38.62
N LEU A 131 30.89 -21.85 38.24
CA LEU A 131 31.06 -23.27 38.59
C LEU A 131 32.27 -23.90 37.89
N ASP A 132 32.52 -23.53 36.63
CA ASP A 132 33.68 -24.01 35.90
C ASP A 132 34.99 -23.46 36.49
N MET A 133 35.00 -22.18 36.91
CA MET A 133 36.12 -21.59 37.66
C MET A 133 36.39 -22.31 38.98
N GLU A 134 35.35 -22.63 39.76
CA GLU A 134 35.50 -23.38 41.01
C GLU A 134 36.05 -24.79 40.78
N LYS A 135 35.58 -25.48 39.73
CA LYS A 135 36.07 -26.82 39.38
C LYS A 135 37.56 -26.79 39.02
N ARG A 136 38.01 -25.74 38.35
CA ARG A 136 39.43 -25.57 37.93
C ARG A 136 40.32 -25.00 39.02
N ARG A 137 39.76 -24.59 40.16
CA ARG A 137 40.50 -23.93 41.26
C ARG A 137 41.62 -24.79 41.86
N MET A 138 41.51 -26.11 41.76
CA MET A 138 42.53 -27.06 42.23
C MET A 138 43.44 -27.59 41.12
N ASN A 139 43.29 -27.10 39.88
CA ASN A 139 44.12 -27.55 38.78
C ASN A 139 45.53 -26.99 38.93
N ALA A 140 46.52 -27.88 39.01
CA ALA A 140 47.91 -27.50 38.90
C ALA A 140 48.23 -27.20 37.42
N VAL A 141 48.75 -26.00 37.15
CA VAL A 141 49.24 -25.63 35.81
C VAL A 141 50.75 -25.89 35.78
N ILE A 142 51.18 -26.87 34.99
CA ILE A 142 52.58 -27.24 34.86
C ILE A 142 53.09 -26.76 33.51
N PHE A 143 54.04 -25.83 33.52
CA PHE A 143 54.71 -25.34 32.31
C PHE A 143 55.96 -26.18 32.02
N GLY A 144 56.20 -26.49 30.75
CA GLY A 144 57.43 -27.14 30.30
C GLY A 144 57.40 -28.68 30.22
N LEU A 145 56.23 -29.30 30.34
CA LEU A 145 56.04 -30.70 29.95
C LEU A 145 55.51 -30.79 28.53
N SER A 146 56.15 -31.60 27.69
CA SER A 146 55.60 -32.00 26.39
C SER A 146 54.32 -32.82 26.64
N GLU A 147 53.20 -32.47 26.01
CA GLU A 147 51.97 -33.22 26.15
C GLU A 147 52.18 -34.65 25.63
N SER A 148 52.09 -35.64 26.51
CA SER A 148 52.14 -37.05 26.15
C SER A 148 50.82 -37.43 25.47
N GLY A 149 50.69 -37.08 24.20
CA GLY A 149 49.51 -37.36 23.38
C GLY A 149 49.41 -36.52 22.10
N SER A 150 50.12 -35.39 22.01
CA SER A 150 50.24 -34.63 20.75
C SER A 150 51.41 -35.19 19.93
N GLY A 151 51.30 -36.45 19.52
CA GLY A 151 52.14 -36.95 18.43
C GLY A 151 51.77 -36.16 17.19
N ASP A 152 52.55 -35.14 16.85
CA ASP A 152 52.47 -34.47 15.56
C ASP A 152 52.92 -35.50 14.50
N PRO A 153 52.00 -36.04 13.68
CA PRO A 153 52.32 -37.12 12.75
C PRO A 153 53.30 -36.68 11.65
N GLU A 154 53.54 -35.37 11.47
CA GLU A 154 54.61 -34.86 10.60
C GLU A 154 56.00 -35.03 11.19
N LEU A 155 56.15 -34.93 12.52
CA LEU A 155 57.45 -35.05 13.19
C LEU A 155 57.96 -36.49 13.17
N GLU A 156 57.07 -37.48 13.32
CA GLU A 156 57.41 -38.92 13.22
C GLU A 156 57.82 -39.33 11.81
N ARG A 157 57.18 -38.78 10.76
CA ARG A 157 57.56 -39.06 9.36
C ARG A 157 58.94 -38.48 9.02
N ALA A 158 59.27 -37.31 9.55
CA ALA A 158 60.56 -36.66 9.32
C ALA A 158 61.74 -37.45 9.95
N MET A 159 61.51 -38.14 11.07
CA MET A 159 62.52 -39.01 11.70
C MET A 159 62.77 -40.31 10.91
N MET A 160 61.72 -40.93 10.38
CA MET A 160 61.84 -42.18 9.59
C MET A 160 62.61 -41.99 8.28
N LEU A 161 62.43 -40.85 7.60
CA LEU A 161 63.12 -40.53 6.33
C LEU A 161 64.62 -40.27 6.48
N LYS A 162 65.08 -39.81 7.66
CA LYS A 162 66.51 -39.60 7.91
C LYS A 162 67.27 -40.91 8.19
N LEU A 163 66.58 -41.92 8.70
CA LEU A 163 67.16 -43.24 8.98
C LEU A 163 67.32 -44.10 7.72
N SER A 164 66.53 -43.87 6.66
CA SER A 164 66.63 -44.62 5.40
C SER A 164 67.65 -44.09 4.40
N GLN A 165 68.31 -42.95 4.68
CA GLN A 165 69.34 -42.35 3.80
C GLN A 165 70.78 -42.48 4.35
N SER A 166 70.97 -43.24 5.43
CA SER A 166 72.28 -43.43 6.07
C SER A 166 72.85 -44.85 5.90
N CYS A 167 72.46 -45.58 4.84
CA CYS A 167 73.04 -46.86 4.48
C CYS A 167 73.36 -46.90 2.99
#